data_AF-A0A7X7XUU3-F1
#
_entry.id   AF-A0A7X7XUU3-F1
#
_cell.length_a   1.000
_cell.length_b   1.000
_cell.length_c   1.000
_cell.angle_alpha   90.00
_cell.angle_beta   90.00
_cell.angle_gamma   90.00
#
_symmetry.space_group_name_H-M   'P 1'
#
loop_
_entity.id
_entity.type
_entity.pdbx_description
1 polymer ?
#
loop_
_entity_poly.entity_id
_entity_poly.type
_entity_poly.pdbx_seq_one_letter_code
_entity_poly.pdbx_strand_id
1 'polypeptide(L)'
;DVWIEHAIVRQAQINVAQNVPYVGIFDTKDFDTDGTHYKTQGILDMGSCFAEEMAKLSGISSKFVYGDVNGDGVLNSLDYAEIKLILLEITDSLKYTQWEKAADVNGDGIIDSRDAVLIQRRILEVIDNFPIEQ
;
A
#
# COMPACT_ATOMS: atom_id res chain seq x y z
N ASP A 1 8.52 39.19 -3.63
CA ASP A 1 9.01 38.29 -2.59
C ASP A 1 7.98 37.27 -2.24
N VAL A 2 8.32 36.04 -2.62
CA VAL A 2 7.67 34.79 -2.27
C VAL A 2 7.54 34.74 -0.74
N TRP A 3 6.35 34.39 -0.25
CA TRP A 3 5.98 34.23 1.15
C TRP A 3 7.19 33.88 2.05
N ILE A 4 7.53 34.77 2.98
CA ILE A 4 8.58 34.50 3.96
C ILE A 4 8.07 33.36 4.84
N GLU A 5 8.75 32.22 4.79
CA GLU A 5 8.46 31.10 5.68
C GLU A 5 8.79 31.48 7.11
N HIS A 6 7.76 31.65 7.91
CA HIS A 6 7.93 31.85 9.34
C HIS A 6 8.18 30.49 10.00
N ALA A 7 9.38 30.30 10.54
CA ALA A 7 9.78 29.04 11.19
C ALA A 7 8.79 28.56 12.27
N ILE A 8 8.16 29.50 12.99
CA ILE A 8 7.10 29.20 13.97
C ILE A 8 5.88 28.57 13.32
N VAL A 9 5.44 29.10 12.17
CA VAL A 9 4.29 28.59 11.42
C VAL A 9 4.61 27.21 10.86
N ARG A 10 5.82 27.01 10.29
CA ARG A 10 6.24 25.69 9.80
C ARG A 10 6.30 24.67 10.93
N GLN A 11 6.85 25.03 12.08
CA GLN A 11 6.87 24.13 13.24
C GLN A 11 5.46 23.79 13.73
N ALA A 12 4.53 24.75 13.72
CA ALA A 12 3.13 24.49 14.07
C ALA A 12 2.46 23.53 13.08
N GLN A 13 2.69 23.69 11.78
CA GLN A 13 2.21 22.76 10.75
C GLN A 13 2.75 21.33 10.97
N ILE A 14 4.06 21.20 11.23
CA ILE A 14 4.69 19.91 11.53
C ILE A 14 4.06 19.28 12.77
N ASN A 15 3.87 20.05 13.84
CA ASN A 15 3.25 19.56 15.06
C ASN A 15 1.81 19.07 14.81
N VAL A 16 1.02 19.79 14.00
CA VAL A 16 -0.34 19.35 13.65
C VAL A 16 -0.30 18.05 12.84
N ALA A 17 0.54 17.97 11.80
CA ALA A 17 0.64 16.77 10.97
C ALA A 17 1.10 15.52 11.75
N GLN A 18 1.96 15.69 12.75
CA GLN A 18 2.44 14.58 13.59
C GLN A 18 1.42 14.12 14.63
N ASN A 19 0.52 14.99 15.09
CA ASN A 19 -0.36 14.74 16.23
C ASN A 19 -1.84 14.59 15.87
N VAL A 20 -2.23 14.89 14.62
CA VAL A 20 -3.61 14.77 14.14
C VAL A 20 -3.70 13.66 13.09
N PRO A 21 -4.55 12.64 13.28
CA PRO A 21 -4.75 11.57 12.30
C PRO A 21 -5.18 12.11 10.93
N TYR A 22 -4.66 11.51 9.87
CA TYR A 22 -5.02 11.81 8.47
C TYR A 22 -4.76 13.25 8.04
N VAL A 23 -3.81 13.94 8.67
CA VAL A 23 -3.35 15.29 8.28
C VAL A 23 -1.89 15.25 7.87
N GLY A 24 -1.59 15.64 6.62
CA GLY A 24 -0.24 15.67 6.05
C GLY A 24 0.12 17.05 5.51
N ILE A 25 1.39 17.22 5.11
CA ILE A 25 1.90 18.51 4.63
C ILE A 25 2.25 18.37 3.15
N PHE A 26 1.54 19.13 2.31
CA PHE A 26 1.80 19.22 0.87
C PHE A 26 2.61 20.48 0.60
N ASP A 27 3.91 20.33 0.33
CA ASP A 27 4.79 21.47 0.06
C ASP A 27 4.89 21.71 -1.45
N THR A 28 4.27 22.78 -1.94
CA THR A 28 4.19 23.10 -3.37
C THR A 28 4.98 24.35 -3.76
N LYS A 29 5.78 24.89 -2.83
CA LYS A 29 6.39 26.22 -2.95
C LYS A 29 7.28 26.40 -4.18
N ASP A 30 7.96 25.33 -4.59
CA ASP A 30 8.93 25.35 -5.69
C ASP A 30 8.38 24.73 -6.99
N PHE A 31 7.08 24.39 -7.02
CA PHE A 31 6.47 23.83 -8.22
C PHE A 31 6.13 24.94 -9.22
N ASP A 32 6.58 24.77 -10.46
CA ASP A 32 6.32 25.68 -11.56
C ASP A 32 4.87 25.50 -12.06
N THR A 33 3.94 26.08 -11.30
CA THR A 33 2.51 26.10 -11.62
C THR A 33 2.13 27.51 -12.05
N ASP A 34 1.74 27.68 -13.30
CA ASP A 34 1.26 28.97 -13.80
C ASP A 34 -0.27 29.15 -13.64
N GLY A 35 -0.93 28.21 -12.94
CA GLY A 35 -2.37 28.20 -12.65
C GLY A 35 -3.29 28.16 -13.87
N THR A 36 -2.74 28.11 -15.10
CA THR A 36 -3.48 28.30 -16.35
C THR A 36 -3.26 27.18 -17.36
N HIS A 37 -2.16 26.42 -17.23
CA HIS A 37 -1.87 25.29 -18.10
C HIS A 37 -1.87 23.96 -17.33
N TYR A 38 -2.93 23.16 -17.53
CA TYR A 38 -3.12 21.83 -16.91
C TYR A 38 -2.07 20.76 -17.27
N LYS A 39 -1.02 21.10 -18.03
CA LYS A 39 0.00 20.16 -18.54
C LYS A 39 1.43 20.60 -18.22
N THR A 40 1.64 21.51 -17.27
CA THR A 40 2.99 21.90 -16.84
C THR A 40 3.59 20.88 -15.89
N GLN A 41 4.93 20.82 -15.82
CA GLN A 41 5.65 19.93 -14.91
C GLN A 41 5.22 20.16 -13.45
N GLY A 42 4.99 21.42 -13.04
CA GLY A 42 4.54 21.71 -11.67
C GLY A 42 3.20 21.07 -11.29
N ILE A 43 2.29 20.81 -12.25
CA ILE A 43 1.03 20.08 -11.97
C ILE A 43 1.28 18.59 -11.75
N LEU A 44 2.23 18.01 -12.50
CA LEU A 44 2.66 16.62 -12.28
C LEU A 44 3.38 16.48 -10.94
N ASP A 45 4.21 17.46 -10.57
CA ASP A 45 4.93 17.48 -9.30
C ASP A 45 3.96 17.63 -8.11
N MET A 46 2.93 18.48 -8.24
CA MET A 46 1.83 18.56 -7.26
C MET A 46 1.10 17.22 -7.09
N GLY A 47 0.75 16.56 -8.20
CA GLY A 47 0.08 15.26 -8.16
C GLY A 47 0.93 14.18 -7.48
N SER A 48 2.24 14.19 -7.75
CA SER A 48 3.19 13.26 -7.16
C SER A 48 3.36 13.49 -5.66
N CYS A 49 3.54 14.75 -5.24
CA CYS A 49 3.60 15.15 -3.84
C CYS A 49 2.32 14.76 -3.08
N PHE A 50 1.16 14.97 -3.70
CA PHE A 50 -0.12 14.55 -3.12
C PHE A 50 -0.20 13.03 -2.92
N ALA A 51 0.19 12.25 -3.92
CA ALA A 51 0.18 10.80 -3.83
C ALA A 51 1.12 10.26 -2.73
N GLU A 52 2.32 10.83 -2.61
CA GLU A 52 3.29 10.45 -1.57
C GLU A 52 2.76 10.72 -0.15
N GLU A 53 2.17 11.89 0.08
CA GLU A 53 1.60 12.24 1.38
C GLU A 53 0.37 11.37 1.69
N MET A 54 -0.49 11.11 0.71
CA MET A 54 -1.62 10.20 0.89
C MET A 54 -1.16 8.77 1.21
N ALA A 55 -0.07 8.29 0.60
CA ALA A 55 0.52 7.00 0.94
C ALA A 55 1.01 6.95 2.40
N LYS A 56 1.61 8.04 2.91
CA LYS A 56 2.00 8.16 4.32
C LYS A 56 0.79 8.22 5.26
N LEU A 57 -0.22 9.02 4.93
CA LEU A 57 -1.40 9.28 5.75
C LEU A 57 -2.40 8.12 5.81
N SER A 58 -2.54 7.40 4.71
CA SER A 58 -3.38 6.21 4.65
C SER A 58 -2.93 5.14 5.64
N GLY A 59 -1.72 5.26 6.21
CA GLY A 59 -1.24 4.29 7.15
C GLY A 59 -1.28 2.89 6.55
N ILE A 60 -1.09 2.77 5.22
CA ILE A 60 -0.78 1.50 4.56
C ILE A 60 0.66 1.12 4.98
N SER A 61 0.88 0.99 6.28
CA SER A 61 1.33 -0.30 6.75
C SER A 61 0.11 -1.20 6.61
N SER A 62 -0.10 -1.77 5.43
CA SER A 62 -0.85 -3.02 5.38
C SER A 62 -0.16 -3.88 6.42
N LYS A 63 -0.87 -4.20 7.51
CA LYS A 63 -0.36 -5.21 8.42
C LYS A 63 -0.15 -6.39 7.51
N PHE A 64 1.11 -6.75 7.30
CA PHE A 64 1.41 -7.86 6.40
C PHE A 64 0.71 -9.09 6.97
N VAL A 65 -0.19 -9.68 6.19
CA VAL A 65 -0.98 -10.84 6.55
C VAL A 65 -0.57 -11.96 5.61
N TYR A 66 -0.13 -13.09 6.16
CA TYR A 66 0.08 -14.28 5.36
C TYR A 66 -1.25 -14.73 4.74
N GLY A 67 -1.23 -15.09 3.47
CA GLY A 67 -2.41 -15.43 2.67
C GLY A 67 -3.17 -14.25 2.07
N ASP A 68 -2.84 -12.99 2.38
CA ASP A 68 -3.41 -11.79 1.73
C ASP A 68 -2.70 -11.50 0.41
N VAL A 69 -3.21 -12.10 -0.66
CA VAL A 69 -2.58 -12.12 -2.00
C VAL A 69 -2.89 -10.85 -2.78
N ASN A 70 -4.01 -10.18 -2.49
CA ASN A 70 -4.38 -8.93 -3.15
C ASN A 70 -3.87 -7.66 -2.42
N GLY A 71 -3.42 -7.80 -1.17
CA GLY A 71 -2.82 -6.73 -0.38
C GLY A 71 -3.84 -5.77 0.26
N ASP A 72 -5.10 -6.18 0.40
CA ASP A 72 -6.17 -5.37 0.97
C ASP A 72 -6.19 -5.36 2.52
N GLY A 73 -5.31 -6.17 3.14
CA GLY A 73 -5.15 -6.32 4.58
C GLY A 73 -6.06 -7.37 5.21
N VAL A 74 -6.87 -8.10 4.44
CA VAL A 74 -7.88 -9.04 4.92
C VAL A 74 -7.82 -10.36 4.15
N LEU A 75 -7.32 -11.42 4.80
CA LEU A 75 -7.39 -12.77 4.26
C LEU A 75 -8.86 -13.23 4.10
N ASN A 76 -9.31 -13.43 2.86
CA ASN A 76 -10.65 -13.90 2.54
C ASN A 76 -10.73 -14.68 1.20
N SER A 77 -11.94 -14.99 0.73
CA SER A 77 -12.14 -15.78 -0.49
C SER A 77 -11.61 -15.13 -1.77
N LEU A 78 -11.42 -13.80 -1.79
CA LEU A 78 -10.84 -13.09 -2.92
C LEU A 78 -9.37 -13.48 -3.10
N ASP A 79 -8.59 -13.60 -2.02
CA ASP A 79 -7.19 -14.04 -2.09
C ASP A 79 -7.05 -15.45 -2.65
N TYR A 80 -7.97 -16.35 -2.27
CA TYR A 80 -8.01 -17.70 -2.80
C TYR A 80 -8.36 -17.74 -4.30
N ALA A 81 -9.19 -16.81 -4.77
CA ALA A 81 -9.44 -16.68 -6.20
C ALA A 81 -8.21 -16.11 -6.93
N GLU A 82 -7.58 -15.09 -6.36
CA GLU A 82 -6.42 -14.42 -6.92
C GLU A 82 -5.23 -15.37 -7.09
N ILE A 83 -4.89 -16.15 -6.05
CA ILE A 83 -3.79 -17.12 -6.15
C ILE A 83 -4.06 -18.18 -7.22
N LYS A 84 -5.31 -18.59 -7.43
CA LYS A 84 -5.65 -19.53 -8.52
C LYS A 84 -5.46 -18.90 -9.89
N LEU A 85 -5.84 -17.63 -10.06
CA LEU A 85 -5.65 -16.93 -11.32
C LEU A 85 -4.16 -16.77 -11.65
N ILE A 86 -3.34 -16.51 -10.63
CA ILE A 86 -1.88 -16.44 -10.76
C ILE A 86 -1.29 -17.81 -11.14
N LEU A 87 -1.68 -18.88 -10.45
CA LEU A 87 -1.21 -20.25 -10.74
C LEU A 87 -1.63 -20.75 -12.12
N LEU A 88 -2.71 -20.20 -12.68
CA LEU A 88 -3.20 -20.51 -14.03
C LEU A 88 -2.60 -19.56 -15.10
N GLU A 89 -1.73 -18.63 -14.72
CA GLU A 89 -1.13 -17.63 -15.61
C GLU A 89 -2.18 -16.77 -16.34
N ILE A 90 -3.37 -16.60 -15.73
CA ILE A 90 -4.49 -15.82 -16.31
C ILE A 90 -4.31 -14.32 -16.06
N THR A 91 -3.72 -13.96 -14.91
CA THR A 91 -3.50 -12.56 -14.53
C THR A 91 -2.08 -12.33 -14.02
N ASP A 92 -1.46 -11.25 -14.51
CA ASP A 92 -0.20 -10.69 -14.00
C ASP A 92 -0.40 -9.30 -13.38
N SER A 93 -1.61 -8.73 -13.46
CA SER A 93 -1.83 -7.28 -13.36
C SER A 93 -2.04 -6.74 -11.94
N LEU A 94 -2.13 -7.59 -10.91
CA LEU A 94 -2.46 -7.17 -9.54
C LEU A 94 -1.48 -7.69 -8.48
N LYS A 95 -0.20 -7.69 -8.83
CA LYS A 95 0.89 -8.11 -7.95
C LYS A 95 1.42 -6.92 -7.15
N TYR A 96 0.81 -6.63 -6.00
CA TYR A 96 1.37 -5.63 -5.07
C TYR A 96 2.74 -6.12 -4.54
N THR A 97 3.63 -5.22 -4.11
CA THR A 97 5.06 -5.54 -3.89
C THR A 97 5.37 -6.74 -2.98
N GLN A 98 4.47 -7.13 -2.07
CA GLN A 98 4.71 -8.24 -1.13
C GLN A 98 3.84 -9.48 -1.41
N TRP A 99 3.14 -9.54 -2.55
CA TRP A 99 2.22 -10.62 -2.88
C TRP A 99 2.89 -12.01 -2.82
N GLU A 100 4.14 -12.14 -3.29
CA GLU A 100 4.87 -13.42 -3.28
C GLU A 100 5.08 -13.92 -1.87
N LYS A 101 5.47 -13.01 -0.98
CA LYS A 101 5.69 -13.31 0.43
C LYS A 101 4.40 -13.66 1.15
N ALA A 102 3.28 -13.02 0.78
CA ALA A 102 1.97 -13.33 1.35
C ALA A 102 1.43 -14.66 0.83
N ALA A 103 1.70 -15.00 -0.44
CA ALA A 103 1.24 -16.23 -1.07
C ALA A 103 2.01 -17.47 -0.60
N ASP A 104 3.32 -17.37 -0.35
CA ASP A 104 4.13 -18.48 0.20
C ASP A 104 3.85 -18.68 1.71
N VAL A 105 2.73 -19.34 2.00
CA VAL A 105 2.27 -19.59 3.37
C VAL A 105 2.89 -20.83 3.98
N ASN A 106 3.50 -21.69 3.16
CA ASN A 106 4.21 -22.87 3.65
C ASN A 106 5.70 -22.60 3.95
N GLY A 107 6.29 -21.55 3.34
CA GLY A 107 7.65 -21.08 3.58
C GLY A 107 8.75 -21.81 2.82
N ASP A 108 8.42 -22.54 1.75
CA ASP A 108 9.39 -23.27 0.92
C ASP A 108 9.98 -22.42 -0.22
N GLY A 109 9.52 -21.17 -0.38
CA GLY A 109 9.95 -20.26 -1.43
C GLY A 109 9.34 -20.54 -2.79
N ILE A 110 8.38 -21.47 -2.91
CA ILE A 110 7.71 -21.84 -4.15
C ILE A 110 6.20 -21.65 -4.00
N ILE A 111 5.65 -20.71 -4.76
CA ILE A 111 4.21 -20.46 -4.78
C ILE A 111 3.55 -21.50 -5.69
N ASP A 112 2.85 -22.46 -5.10
CA ASP A 112 2.11 -23.47 -5.86
C ASP A 112 0.76 -23.88 -5.26
N SER A 113 0.17 -24.95 -5.79
CA SER A 113 -1.12 -25.48 -5.32
C SER A 113 -1.16 -25.83 -3.82
N ARG A 114 -0.02 -26.09 -3.18
CA ARG A 114 0.06 -26.39 -1.73
C ARG A 114 -0.32 -25.16 -0.92
N ASP A 115 0.15 -23.98 -1.31
CA ASP A 115 -0.20 -22.72 -0.66
C ASP A 115 -1.67 -22.40 -0.82
N ALA A 116 -2.21 -22.57 -2.04
CA ALA A 116 -3.63 -22.35 -2.30
C ALA A 116 -4.53 -23.24 -1.41
N VAL A 117 -4.14 -24.50 -1.17
CA VAL A 117 -4.86 -25.40 -0.26
C VAL A 117 -4.77 -24.94 1.20
N LEU A 118 -3.61 -24.44 1.64
CA LEU A 118 -3.44 -23.90 2.98
C LEU A 118 -4.27 -22.64 3.19
N ILE A 119 -4.26 -21.70 2.24
CA ILE A 119 -5.09 -20.48 2.25
C ILE A 119 -6.57 -20.85 2.36
N GLN A 120 -7.03 -21.82 1.57
CA GLN A 120 -8.41 -22.31 1.66
C GLN A 120 -8.73 -22.88 3.05
N ARG A 121 -7.83 -23.69 3.62
CA ARG A 121 -8.01 -24.26 4.96
C ARG A 121 -8.06 -23.19 6.05
N ARG A 122 -7.27 -22.12 5.92
CA ARG A 122 -7.25 -20.99 6.84
C ARG A 122 -8.57 -20.22 6.81
N ILE A 123 -9.09 -19.92 5.62
CA ILE A 123 -10.38 -19.24 5.41
C ILE A 123 -11.54 -20.07 5.97
N LEU A 124 -11.45 -21.40 5.87
CA LEU A 124 -12.45 -22.33 6.39
C LEU A 124 -12.24 -22.68 7.87
N GLU A 125 -11.30 -22.02 8.56
CA GLU A 125 -10.97 -22.27 9.98
C GLU A 125 -10.61 -23.74 10.28
N VAL A 126 -10.12 -24.48 9.29
CA VAL A 126 -9.61 -25.85 9.45
C VAL A 126 -8.23 -25.84 10.13
N ILE A 127 -7.48 -24.75 9.95
CA ILE A 127 -6.18 -24.50 10.58
C ILE A 127 -6.15 -23.14 11.26
N ASP A 128 -5.53 -23.08 12.44
CA ASP A 128 -5.43 -21.87 13.26
C ASP A 128 -4.24 -20.99 12.93
N ASN A 129 -3.24 -21.49 12.20
CA ASN A 129 -2.06 -20.74 11.72
C ASN A 129 -1.47 -21.46 10.51
N PHE A 130 -0.80 -20.72 9.63
CA PHE A 130 -0.02 -21.29 8.55
C PHE A 130 1.27 -21.96 9.05
N PRO A 131 1.88 -22.88 8.29
CA PRO A 131 3.17 -23.44 8.63
C PRO A 131 4.26 -22.39 8.86
N ILE A 132 4.26 -21.30 8.08
CA ILE A 132 5.24 -20.20 8.22
C ILE A 132 5.04 -19.34 9.49
N GLU A 133 3.89 -19.46 10.15
CA GLU A 133 3.55 -18.70 11.35
C GLU A 133 3.88 -19.45 12.66
N GLN A 134 4.47 -20.65 12.58
CA GLN A 134 4.79 -21.53 13.73
C GLN A 134 6.20 -21.32 14.27
#